data_AF-A0A973E9V5-F1
#
_entry.id   AF-A0A973E9V5-F1
#
_cell.length_a   1.000
_cell.length_b   1.000
_cell.length_c   1.000
_cell.angle_alpha   90.00
_cell.angle_beta   90.00
_cell.angle_gamma   90.00
#
_symmetry.space_group_name_H-M   'P 1'
#
loop_
_entity.id
_entity.type
_entity.pdbx_description
1 polymer ?
#
loop_
_entity_poly.entity_id
_entity_poly.type
_entity_poly.pdbx_seq_one_letter_code
_entity_poly.pdbx_strand_id
1 'polypeptide(L)'
;MSRSRFNLSSLAVREKSVTLFLIVLISLAGAFSFLNMGREEDPAFTVKVMTVITAWPGATAQEMQDQVADKIEKRMQELRWYDNT
;
A
#
# COMPACT_ATOMS: atom_id res chain seq x y z
N MET A 1 13.83 -28.91 -35.72
CA MET A 1 14.89 -28.00 -35.20
C MET A 1 14.75 -27.94 -33.68
N SER A 2 15.63 -28.62 -32.93
CA SER A 2 15.59 -28.60 -31.45
C SER A 2 16.07 -27.22 -30.97
N ARG A 3 15.20 -26.45 -30.32
CA ARG A 3 15.59 -25.20 -29.67
C ARG A 3 16.54 -25.56 -28.52
N SER A 4 17.82 -25.22 -28.66
CA SER A 4 18.78 -25.27 -27.55
C SER A 4 18.20 -24.48 -26.38
N ARG A 5 17.87 -25.16 -25.27
CA ARG A 5 17.40 -24.51 -24.05
C ARG A 5 18.62 -23.93 -23.36
N PHE A 6 18.60 -22.63 -23.11
CA PHE A 6 19.62 -21.96 -22.32
C PHE A 6 19.70 -22.61 -20.92
N ASN A 7 20.89 -23.06 -20.53
CA ASN A 7 21.12 -23.78 -19.28
C ASN A 7 22.01 -22.95 -18.35
N LEU A 8 21.35 -22.26 -17.40
CA LEU A 8 21.97 -21.40 -16.39
C LEU A 8 23.00 -22.12 -15.53
N SER A 9 22.74 -23.37 -15.14
CA SER A 9 23.66 -24.16 -14.31
C SER A 9 24.97 -24.44 -15.05
N SER A 10 24.88 -24.82 -16.33
CA SER A 10 26.07 -25.04 -17.16
C SER A 10 26.87 -23.75 -17.39
N LEU A 11 26.18 -22.62 -17.56
CA LEU A 11 26.81 -21.31 -17.74
C LEU A 11 27.52 -20.85 -16.47
N ALA A 12 26.88 -21.05 -15.31
CA ALA A 12 27.44 -20.69 -14.01
C ALA A 12 28.71 -21.50 -13.67
N VAL A 13 28.75 -22.78 -14.04
CA VAL A 13 29.94 -23.63 -13.82
C VAL A 13 31.06 -23.31 -14.82
N ARG A 14 30.71 -22.91 -16.06
CA ARG A 14 31.69 -22.53 -17.08
C ARG A 14 32.37 -21.20 -16.75
N GLU A 15 31.59 -20.19 -16.38
CA GLU A 15 32.06 -18.83 -16.14
C GLU A 15 32.21 -18.52 -14.64
N LYS A 16 33.04 -19.31 -13.97
CA LYS A 16 33.19 -19.30 -12.49
C LYS A 16 33.47 -17.91 -11.91
N SER A 17 34.34 -17.13 -12.57
CA SER A 17 34.70 -15.79 -12.11
C SER A 17 33.52 -14.82 -12.13
N VAL A 18 32.69 -14.87 -13.18
CA VAL A 18 31.50 -14.03 -13.31
C VAL A 18 30.44 -14.46 -12.29
N THR A 19 30.24 -15.77 -12.11
CA THR A 19 29.31 -16.29 -11.12
C THR A 19 29.73 -15.92 -9.69
N LEU A 20 31.01 -16.07 -9.35
CA LEU A 20 31.53 -15.69 -8.03
C LEU A 20 31.38 -14.19 -7.78
N PHE A 21 31.71 -13.36 -8.78
CA PHE A 21 31.52 -11.92 -8.70
C PHE A 21 30.05 -11.55 -8.41
N LEU A 22 29.10 -12.15 -9.13
CA LEU A 22 27.67 -11.91 -8.92
C LEU A 22 27.20 -12.36 -7.54
N ILE A 23 27.69 -13.51 -7.06
CA ILE A 23 27.39 -13.98 -5.69
C ILE A 23 27.83 -12.94 -4.67
N VAL A 24 29.09 -12.51 -4.73
CA VAL A 24 29.64 -11.52 -3.80
C VAL A 24 28.89 -10.20 -3.89
N LEU A 25 28.63 -9.71 -5.10
CA LEU A 25 27.92 -8.45 -5.33
C LEU A 25 26.51 -8.47 -4.73
N ILE A 26 25.74 -9.54 -4.98
CA ILE A 26 24.37 -9.69 -4.46
C ILE A 26 24.40 -9.85 -2.95
N SER A 27 25.34 -10.61 -2.38
CA SER A 27 25.48 -10.75 -0.93
C SER A 27 25.78 -9.42 -0.24
N LEU A 28 26.68 -8.61 -0.80
CA LEU A 28 27.01 -7.29 -0.25
C LEU A 28 25.83 -6.32 -0.38
N ALA A 29 25.16 -6.29 -1.53
CA ALA A 29 23.96 -5.47 -1.74
C ALA A 29 22.83 -5.87 -0.77
N GLY A 30 22.64 -7.18 -0.56
CA GLY A 30 21.68 -7.71 0.40
C GLY A 30 22.00 -7.33 1.84
N ALA A 31 23.27 -7.45 2.25
CA ALA A 31 23.72 -7.02 3.58
C ALA A 31 23.51 -5.51 3.78
N PHE A 32 23.87 -4.69 2.79
CA PHE A 32 23.63 -3.24 2.85
C PHE A 32 22.13 -2.91 2.94
N SER A 33 21.30 -3.56 2.14
CA SER A 33 19.85 -3.36 2.19
C SER A 33 19.26 -3.77 3.53
N PHE A 34 19.72 -4.88 4.11
CA PHE A 34 19.26 -5.37 5.41
C PHE A 34 19.55 -4.37 6.53
N LEU A 35 20.73 -3.76 6.53
CA LEU A 35 21.11 -2.76 7.53
C LEU A 35 20.33 -1.44 7.39
N ASN A 36 19.92 -1.09 6.18
CA ASN A 36 19.15 0.14 5.91
C ASN A 36 17.63 -0.08 5.92
N MET A 37 17.16 -1.31 6.14
CA MET A 37 15.75 -1.61 6.12
C MET A 37 15.09 -1.05 7.39
N GLY A 38 14.21 -0.08 7.20
CA GLY A 38 13.40 0.47 8.28
C GLY A 38 12.57 -0.63 8.93
N ARG A 39 12.48 -0.60 10.26
CA ARG A 39 11.62 -1.50 11.03
C ARG A 39 10.30 -0.79 11.26
N GLU A 40 9.23 -1.27 10.64
CA GLU A 40 7.87 -0.95 11.05
C GLU A 40 7.45 -1.99 12.10
N GLU A 41 7.07 -1.52 13.29
CA GLU A 41 6.56 -2.38 14.38
C GLU A 41 5.13 -2.82 14.07
N ASP A 42 4.33 -1.90 13.53
CA ASP A 42 2.97 -2.15 13.06
C ASP A 42 2.86 -1.84 11.57
N PRO A 43 2.10 -2.64 10.79
CA PRO A 43 1.84 -2.32 9.40
C PRO A 43 1.04 -1.01 9.30
N ALA A 44 1.36 -0.15 8.34
CA ALA A 44 0.58 1.05 8.07
C ALA A 44 -0.88 0.70 7.72
N PHE A 45 -1.79 0.89 8.68
CA PHE A 45 -3.21 0.69 8.47
C PHE A 45 -3.84 1.99 7.95
N THR A 46 -4.41 1.93 6.74
CA THR A 46 -5.18 3.07 6.20
C THR A 46 -6.59 3.04 6.78
N VAL A 47 -6.82 3.82 7.84
CA VAL A 47 -8.18 4.04 8.34
C VAL A 47 -8.94 4.88 7.31
N LYS A 48 -9.95 4.27 6.68
CA LYS A 48 -10.80 4.94 5.68
C LYS A 48 -11.83 5.82 6.38
N VAL A 49 -11.41 6.99 6.83
CA VAL A 49 -12.31 8.01 7.39
C VAL A 49 -12.57 9.10 6.36
N MET A 50 -13.81 9.60 6.35
CA MET A 50 -14.22 10.77 5.57
C MET A 50 -14.86 11.79 6.52
N THR A 51 -14.34 13.01 6.54
CA THR A 51 -14.90 14.10 7.35
C THR A 51 -15.69 15.05 6.46
N VAL A 52 -16.96 15.27 6.79
CA VAL A 52 -17.83 16.24 6.11
C VAL A 52 -18.06 17.42 7.03
N ILE A 53 -17.65 18.62 6.59
CA ILE A 53 -17.83 19.87 7.34
C ILE A 53 -18.83 20.73 6.58
N THR A 54 -19.87 21.19 7.28
CA THR A 54 -20.87 22.11 6.72
C THR A 54 -21.10 23.27 7.68
N ALA A 55 -21.34 24.46 7.13
CA ALA A 55 -21.58 25.67 7.90
C ALA A 55 -22.77 26.42 7.31
N TRP A 56 -23.78 26.69 8.13
CA TRP A 56 -24.91 27.56 7.80
C TRP A 56 -25.04 28.64 8.87
N PRO A 57 -24.47 29.84 8.63
CA PRO A 57 -24.56 30.94 9.58
C PRO A 57 -26.00 31.39 9.76
N GLY A 58 -26.44 31.52 11.01
CA GLY A 58 -27.78 32.03 11.36
C GLY A 58 -28.88 30.97 11.45
N ALA A 59 -28.60 29.70 11.14
CA ALA A 59 -29.52 28.59 11.39
C ALA A 59 -29.47 28.15 12.85
N THR A 60 -30.62 27.77 13.41
CA THR A 60 -30.70 27.12 14.71
C THR A 60 -30.11 25.70 14.66
N ALA A 61 -29.75 25.14 15.82
CA ALA A 61 -29.25 23.76 15.89
C ALA A 61 -30.25 22.76 15.30
N GLN A 62 -31.54 22.98 15.52
CA GLN A 62 -32.61 22.13 14.98
C GLN A 62 -32.68 22.21 13.45
N GLU A 63 -32.62 23.42 12.88
CA GLU A 63 -32.61 23.59 11.42
C GLU A 63 -31.37 22.97 10.78
N MET A 64 -30.20 23.09 11.41
CA MET A 64 -28.98 22.43 10.94
C MET A 64 -29.09 20.91 10.95
N GLN A 65 -29.71 20.33 11.97
CA GLN A 65 -29.92 18.89 12.04
C GLN A 65 -30.90 18.44 10.95
N ASP A 66 -32.12 18.97 10.95
CA ASP A 66 -33.21 18.49 10.11
C ASP A 66 -32.94 18.72 8.61
N GLN A 67 -32.28 19.83 8.27
CA GLN A 67 -32.12 20.25 6.88
C GLN A 67 -30.78 19.91 6.27
N VAL A 68 -29.73 19.75 7.09
CA VAL A 68 -28.36 19.51 6.60
C VAL A 68 -27.89 18.13 7.04
N ALA A 69 -27.76 17.90 8.34
CA ALA A 69 -27.18 16.65 8.87
C ALA A 69 -27.98 15.42 8.43
N ASP A 70 -29.29 15.40 8.69
CA ASP A 70 -30.17 14.27 8.39
C ASP A 70 -30.20 13.92 6.89
N LYS A 71 -30.15 14.94 6.03
CA LYS A 71 -30.17 14.73 4.57
C LYS A 71 -28.84 14.14 4.09
N ILE A 72 -27.73 14.61 4.62
CA ILE A 72 -26.40 14.08 4.29
C ILE A 72 -26.32 12.63 4.78
N GLU A 73 -26.72 12.35 6.02
CA GLU A 73 -26.69 11.02 6.59
C GLU A 73 -27.51 10.01 5.77
N LYS A 74 -28.76 10.35 5.43
CA LYS A 74 -29.62 9.49 4.60
C LYS A 74 -28.98 9.16 3.25
N ARG A 75 -28.31 10.12 2.62
CA ARG A 75 -27.61 9.89 1.34
C ARG A 75 -26.34 9.04 1.51
N MET A 76 -25.62 9.20 2.61
CA MET A 76 -24.44 8.38 2.90
C MET A 76 -24.83 6.93 3.20
N GLN A 77 -25.96 6.70 3.86
CA GLN A 77 -26.51 5.36 4.11
C GLN A 77 -26.87 4.59 2.82
N GLU A 78 -27.09 5.28 1.69
CA GLU A 78 -27.33 4.64 0.38
C GLU A 78 -26.04 4.07 -0.25
N LEU A 79 -24.85 4.42 0.27
CA LEU A 79 -23.58 3.95 -0.28
C LEU A 79 -23.36 2.46 0.07
N ARG A 80 -22.94 1.68 -0.94
CA ARG A 80 -22.74 0.23 -0.81
C ARG A 80 -21.76 -0.20 0.29
N TRP A 81 -20.83 0.67 0.66
CA TRP A 81 -19.76 0.40 1.61
C TRP A 81 -19.81 1.36 2.81
N TYR A 82 -20.99 1.92 3.09
CA TYR A 82 -21.20 2.70 4.29
C TYR A 82 -21.24 1.76 5.50
N ASP A 83 -20.34 2.02 6.45
CA ASP A 83 -20.28 1.33 7.73
C ASP A 83 -20.35 2.39 8.83
N ASN A 84 -21.24 2.22 9.80
CA ASN A 84 -21.46 3.16 10.91
C ASN A 84 -21.27 2.51 12.29
N THR A 85 -20.53 1.40 12.34
CA THR A 85 -20.23 0.64 13.57
C THR A 85 -19.23 1.35 14.48
#